data_AF-A0A7X7CAZ4-F1
#
_entry.id   AF-A0A7X7CAZ4-F1
#
_cell.length_a   1.000
_cell.length_b   1.000
_cell.length_c   1.000
_cell.angle_alpha   90.00
_cell.angle_beta   90.00
_cell.angle_gamma   90.00
#
_symmetry.space_group_name_H-M   'P 1'
#
loop_
_entity.id
_entity.type
_entity.pdbx_description
1 polymer ?
#
loop_
_entity_poly.entity_id
_entity_poly.type
_entity_poly.pdbx_seq_one_letter_code
_entity_poly.pdbx_strand_id
1 'polypeptide(L)' 'MTENTPQYRYTAAMAEGIELAWQDRWESEGTFYADNPTGPLAGPRADREKFYLLDMFPYPS' A
#
# COMPACT_ATOMS: atom_id res chain seq x y z
N MET A 1 -22.85 -18.67 20.50
CA MET A 1 -21.78 -19.10 19.58
C MET A 1 -20.52 -18.39 20.04
N THR A 2 -19.73 -19.01 20.92
CA THR A 2 -18.43 -18.46 21.29
C THR A 2 -17.54 -18.58 20.06
N GLU A 3 -17.25 -17.45 19.45
CA GLU A 3 -16.33 -17.35 18.32
C GLU A 3 -14.97 -17.92 18.78
N ASN A 4 -14.53 -19.00 18.15
CA ASN A 4 -13.32 -19.72 18.52
C ASN A 4 -12.09 -18.93 18.04
N THR A 5 -11.82 -17.78 18.68
CA THR A 5 -10.68 -16.93 18.33
C THR A 5 -9.38 -17.57 18.87
N PRO A 6 -8.40 -17.89 18.02
CA PRO A 6 -7.13 -18.46 18.47
C PRO A 6 -6.40 -17.53 19.44
N GLN A 7 -5.85 -18.09 20.52
CA GLN A 7 -5.24 -17.34 21.62
C GLN A 7 -4.07 -16.42 21.21
N TYR A 8 -3.35 -16.76 20.13
CA TYR A 8 -2.19 -16.02 19.65
C TYR A 8 -2.44 -15.40 18.27
N ARG A 9 -3.63 -14.83 18.08
CA ARG A 9 -4.01 -14.10 16.86
C ARG A 9 -4.74 -12.81 17.23
N TYR A 10 -4.41 -11.72 16.56
CA TYR A 10 -5.18 -10.47 16.67
C TYR A 10 -6.57 -10.62 16.05
N THR A 11 -7.53 -9.83 16.51
CA THR A 11 -8.90 -9.81 15.99
C THR A 11 -8.98 -9.01 14.69
N ALA A 12 -10.07 -9.16 13.92
CA ALA A 12 -10.30 -8.35 12.72
C ALA A 12 -10.30 -6.83 13.02
N ALA A 13 -10.90 -6.43 14.14
CA ALA A 13 -10.91 -5.02 14.56
C ALA A 13 -9.49 -4.48 14.86
N MET A 14 -8.61 -5.30 15.45
CA MET A 14 -7.22 -4.91 15.65
C MET A 14 -6.45 -4.87 14.32
N ALA A 15 -6.75 -5.78 13.39
CA ALA A 15 -6.16 -5.79 12.05
C ALA A 15 -6.48 -4.49 11.29
N GLU A 16 -7.75 -4.08 11.29
CA GLU A 16 -8.21 -2.83 10.65
C GLU A 16 -7.42 -1.61 11.14
N GLY A 17 -7.21 -1.49 12.46
CA GLY A 17 -6.41 -0.39 13.01
C GLY A 17 -4.95 -0.41 12.55
N ILE A 18 -4.34 -1.59 12.40
CA ILE A 18 -2.98 -1.74 11.88
C ILE A 18 -2.94 -1.37 10.38
N GLU A 19 -3.91 -1.85 9.61
CA GLU A 19 -3.98 -1.63 8.16
C GLU A 19 -4.17 -0.16 7.82
N LEU A 20 -5.11 0.54 8.48
CA LEU A 20 -5.34 1.96 8.30
C LEU A 20 -4.09 2.79 8.65
N ALA A 21 -3.44 2.48 9.77
CA ALA A 21 -2.20 3.17 10.15
C ALA A 21 -1.09 3.02 9.10
N TRP A 22 -0.98 1.86 8.44
CA TRP A 22 -0.03 1.67 7.34
C TRP A 22 -0.45 2.39 6.06
N GLN A 23 -1.73 2.38 5.72
CA GLN A 23 -2.25 3.08 4.55
C GLN A 23 -2.00 4.59 4.66
N ASP A 24 -2.33 5.21 5.80
CA ASP A 24 -2.07 6.62 6.09
C ASP A 24 -0.58 6.96 5.99
N ARG A 25 0.26 6.06 6.51
CA ARG A 25 1.71 6.23 6.45
C ARG A 25 2.22 6.18 5.01
N TRP A 26 1.76 5.21 4.21
CA TRP A 26 2.21 5.09 2.82
C TRP A 26 1.77 6.26 1.95
N GLU A 27 0.57 6.78 2.20
CA GLU A 27 0.07 7.97 1.52
C GLU A 27 0.89 9.20 1.90
N SER A 28 1.09 9.44 3.20
CA SER A 28 1.86 10.62 3.68
C SER A 28 3.33 10.60 3.28
N GLU A 29 3.96 9.43 3.21
CA GLU A 29 5.35 9.27 2.74
C GLU A 29 5.47 9.17 1.21
N GLY A 30 4.35 9.16 0.48
CA GLY A 30 4.33 8.93 -0.97
C GLY A 30 5.06 7.64 -1.35
N THR A 31 4.90 6.57 -0.57
CA THR A 31 5.70 5.34 -0.68
C THR A 31 5.64 4.72 -2.08
N PHE A 32 4.50 4.84 -2.76
CA PHE A 32 4.28 4.30 -4.10
C PHE A 32 4.48 5.30 -5.25
N TYR A 33 4.96 6.52 -4.97
CA TYR A 33 5.33 7.46 -6.02
C TYR A 33 6.53 6.92 -6.82
N ALA A 34 6.37 6.91 -8.14
CA ALA A 34 7.36 6.47 -9.10
C ALA A 34 8.04 7.68 -9.75
N ASP A 35 9.21 8.03 -9.23
CA ASP A 35 9.98 9.18 -9.71
C ASP A 35 10.43 8.99 -11.17
N ASN A 36 10.33 10.06 -11.95
CA ASN A 36 10.92 10.13 -13.28
C ASN A 36 12.39 10.59 -13.20
N PRO A 37 13.23 10.28 -14.20
CA PRO A 37 14.60 10.81 -14.23
C PRO A 37 14.66 12.33 -14.42
N THR A 38 13.67 12.91 -15.09
CA THR A 38 13.62 14.34 -15.44
C THR A 38 12.18 14.86 -15.47
N GLY A 39 12.01 16.18 -15.53
CA GLY A 39 10.71 16.84 -15.64
C GLY A 39 10.02 17.12 -14.29
N PRO A 40 8.73 17.50 -14.30
CA PRO A 40 8.00 17.91 -13.10
C PRO A 40 7.82 16.83 -12.03
N LEU A 41 7.98 15.55 -12.40
CA LEU A 41 7.90 14.40 -11.50
C LEU A 41 9.28 13.79 -11.23
N ALA A 42 10.35 14.58 -11.42
CA ALA A 42 11.71 14.09 -11.19
C ALA A 42 11.97 13.84 -9.70
N GLY A 43 12.72 12.78 -9.39
CA GLY A 43 13.09 12.48 -8.01
C GLY A 43 14.16 11.39 -7.86
N PRO A 44 14.75 11.25 -6.66
CA PRO A 44 15.90 10.40 -6.41
C PRO A 44 15.62 8.90 -6.56
N ARG A 45 14.35 8.46 -6.54
CA ARG A 45 14.02 7.03 -6.74
C ARG A 45 14.15 6.59 -8.20
N ALA A 46 14.34 7.53 -9.13
CA ALA A 46 14.54 7.25 -10.54
C ALA A 46 15.86 6.50 -10.84
N ASP A 47 16.80 6.46 -9.89
CA ASP A 47 18.06 5.71 -9.98
C ASP A 47 17.88 4.19 -9.82
N ARG A 48 16.68 3.74 -9.40
CA ARG A 48 16.36 2.31 -9.25
C ARG A 48 16.13 1.65 -10.62
N GLU A 49 16.31 0.34 -10.68
CA GLU A 49 15.95 -0.43 -11.88
C GLU A 49 14.46 -0.28 -12.18
N LYS A 50 14.13 0.02 -13.45
CA LYS A 50 12.76 0.26 -13.89
C LYS A 50 12.01 -1.06 -14.00
N PHE A 51 10.81 -1.07 -13.45
CA PHE A 51 9.87 -2.18 -13.59
C PHE A 51 8.47 -1.63 -13.88
N TYR A 52 7.72 -2.32 -14.73
CA TYR A 52 6.35 -1.94 -15.05
C TYR A 52 5.44 -3.15 -14.95
N LEU A 53 4.50 -3.06 -14.01
CA LEU A 53 3.44 -4.04 -13.77
C LEU A 53 2.11 -3.32 -13.93
N LEU A 54 1.21 -3.91 -14.71
CA LEU A 54 -0.08 -3.31 -15.03
C LEU A 54 -1.18 -4.35 -14.84
N ASP A 55 -2.08 -4.05 -13.92
CA ASP A 55 -3.34 -4.78 -13.77
C ASP A 55 -4.39 -4.26 -14.75
N MET A 56 -5.29 -5.14 -15.19
CA MET A 56 -6.46 -4.74 -15.97
C MET A 56 -7.43 -4.00 -15.05
N PHE A 57 -7.82 -2.77 -15.41
CA PHE A 57 -8.75 -1.99 -14.62
C PHE A 57 -10.13 -2.68 -14.57
N PRO A 58 -10.81 -2.67 -13.41
CA PRO A 58 -12.12 -3.29 -13.28
C PRO A 58 -13.20 -2.44 -13.97
N TYR A 59 -14.24 -3.09 -14.50
CA TYR A 59 -15.47 -2.41 -14.90
C TYR A 59 -16.36 -2.16 -13.67
N PRO A 60 -16.96 -0.97 -13.51
CA PRO A 60 -17.87 -0.67 -12.41
C PRO A 60 -19.30 -1.19 -12.69
N SER A 61 -19.42 -2.47 -13.05
CA SER A 61 -20.64 -3.13 -13.54
C SER A 61 -21.01 -4.36 -12.74
#